data_AF-A0A6L3JQA8-F1
#
_entry.id   AF-A0A6L3JQA8-F1
#
_cell.length_a   1.000
_cell.length_b   1.000
_cell.length_c   1.000
_cell.angle_alpha   90.00
_cell.angle_beta   90.00
_cell.angle_gamma   90.00
#
_symmetry.space_group_name_H-M   'P 1'
#
loop_
_entity.id
_entity.type
_entity.pdbx_description
1 polymer ?
#
loop_
_entity_poly.entity_id
_entity_poly.type
_entity_poly.pdbx_seq_one_letter_code
_entity_poly.pdbx_strand_id
1 'polypeptide(L)'
;METKYLKINPADNVVVAISDLKAGETITVDGHVITLKEDVPAGHKVTLKDFAQGENIIKYGYPIGHALTAVEQGHWINENQIKTNLAGLLDYTYNPVSVDLNIPKKDLTFKGYRRKNGDVGIRNEVWIIPTVGCVNGIIGQLAEALRRETNGEGVDAIMAFPHNYGCSQLGDDHENTKKILRDMILHPNAGAVLIVSLGCENNQPDVFREFLGDYDTDRVKFMVTQKVGDEFEEGMKILRELYAKAKADVREDVPLSELRVGLKCGGSDGFSGITANPLLGMFSDFLIAQGGTSVLTEVPEMFGAETILMNRCRTKELFEQTVHLINDFK
;
A
#
# COMPACT_ATOMS: atom_id res chain seq x y z
N MET A 1 5.06 31.39 17.09
CA MET A 1 4.02 31.80 16.13
C MET A 1 3.51 30.54 15.48
N GLU A 2 2.19 30.39 15.38
CA GLU A 2 1.56 29.27 14.68
C GLU A 2 1.80 29.43 13.18
N THR A 3 2.32 28.40 12.52
CA THR A 3 2.61 28.43 11.08
C THR A 3 1.29 28.48 10.32
N LYS A 4 1.00 29.58 9.61
CA LYS A 4 -0.26 29.77 8.88
C LYS A 4 -0.22 29.33 7.42
N TYR A 5 0.96 29.20 6.84
CA TYR A 5 1.16 28.79 5.45
C TYR A 5 2.49 28.06 5.28
N LEU A 6 2.62 27.26 4.23
CA LEU A 6 3.81 26.47 3.92
C LEU A 6 4.22 26.65 2.46
N LYS A 7 5.47 27.08 2.25
CA LYS A 7 6.19 26.89 0.98
C LYS A 7 6.96 25.58 1.08
N ILE A 8 6.70 24.63 0.19
CA ILE A 8 7.20 23.27 0.34
C ILE A 8 8.60 23.14 -0.26
N ASN A 9 8.79 23.72 -1.43
CA ASN A 9 10.06 23.75 -2.14
C ASN A 9 10.44 25.20 -2.47
N PRO A 10 11.74 25.58 -2.43
CA PRO A 10 12.19 26.93 -2.83
C PRO A 10 11.75 27.35 -4.24
N ALA A 11 11.61 26.41 -5.18
CA ALA A 11 11.16 26.67 -6.54
C ALA A 11 9.64 26.89 -6.67
N ASP A 12 8.87 26.64 -5.60
CA ASP A 12 7.42 26.80 -5.64
C ASP A 12 7.04 28.27 -5.90
N ASN A 13 6.01 28.44 -6.73
CA ASN A 13 5.41 29.75 -7.00
C ASN A 13 3.99 29.89 -6.39
N VAL A 14 3.65 28.95 -5.50
CA VAL A 14 2.47 28.96 -4.64
C VAL A 14 2.85 28.52 -3.21
N VAL A 15 2.04 28.89 -2.23
CA VAL A 15 2.08 28.30 -0.87
C VAL A 15 0.78 27.59 -0.55
N VAL A 16 0.81 26.66 0.40
CA VAL A 16 -0.39 26.03 0.96
C VAL A 16 -0.80 26.76 2.24
N ALA A 17 -2.07 27.14 2.36
CA ALA A 17 -2.65 27.65 3.59
C ALA A 17 -2.76 26.52 4.63
N ILE A 18 -2.19 26.70 5.82
CA ILE A 18 -2.27 25.73 6.94
C ILE A 18 -3.54 25.97 7.78
N SER A 19 -3.93 27.24 7.90
CA SER A 19 -5.19 27.67 8.50
C SER A 19 -5.97 28.50 7.47
N ASP A 20 -7.23 28.79 7.75
CA ASP A 20 -7.96 29.79 6.97
C ASP A 20 -7.21 31.12 7.01
N LEU A 21 -7.02 31.72 5.84
CA LEU A 21 -6.41 33.02 5.66
C LEU A 21 -7.47 34.02 5.21
N LYS A 22 -7.37 35.27 5.69
CA LYS A 22 -8.39 36.29 5.42
C LYS A 22 -7.93 37.29 4.37
N ALA A 23 -8.88 37.77 3.56
CA ALA A 23 -8.64 38.87 2.64
C ALA A 23 -8.03 40.08 3.37
N GLY A 24 -7.02 40.69 2.77
CA GLY A 24 -6.27 41.81 3.35
C GLY A 24 -5.20 41.43 4.38
N GLU A 25 -5.13 40.17 4.85
CA GLU A 25 -4.00 39.68 5.63
C GLU A 25 -2.72 39.69 4.77
N THR A 26 -1.57 39.86 5.40
CA THR A 26 -0.27 39.79 4.73
C THR A 26 0.48 38.51 5.13
N ILE A 27 1.06 37.85 4.14
CA ILE A 27 2.00 36.74 4.33
C ILE A 27 3.39 37.19 3.89
N THR A 28 4.45 36.62 4.48
CA THR A 28 5.84 36.95 4.12
C THR A 28 6.55 35.69 3.65
N VAL A 29 6.88 35.62 2.37
CA VAL A 29 7.50 34.45 1.75
C VAL A 29 8.80 34.88 1.08
N ASP A 30 9.91 34.23 1.41
CA ASP A 30 11.25 34.55 0.90
C ASP A 30 11.60 36.05 1.01
N GLY A 31 11.21 36.70 2.12
CA GLY A 31 11.44 38.12 2.37
C GLY A 31 10.49 39.09 1.64
N HIS A 32 9.52 38.59 0.88
CA HIS A 32 8.53 39.40 0.16
C HIS A 32 7.19 39.39 0.89
N VAL A 33 6.62 40.58 1.08
CA VAL A 33 5.29 40.74 1.68
C VAL A 33 4.23 40.64 0.58
N ILE A 34 3.26 39.77 0.79
CA ILE A 34 2.15 39.53 -0.14
C ILE A 34 0.85 39.76 0.61
N THR A 35 -0.01 40.62 0.06
CA THR A 35 -1.35 40.86 0.59
C THR A 35 -2.36 39.94 -0.08
N LEU A 36 -3.14 39.21 0.73
CA LEU A 36 -4.17 38.32 0.25
C LEU A 36 -5.35 39.10 -0.33
N LYS A 37 -5.83 38.67 -1.49
CA LYS A 37 -6.89 39.35 -2.25
C LYS A 37 -8.29 38.85 -1.90
N GLU A 38 -8.36 37.65 -1.33
CA GLU A 38 -9.60 36.97 -0.94
C GLU A 38 -9.35 36.06 0.26
N ASP A 39 -10.44 35.54 0.85
CA ASP A 39 -10.36 34.51 1.88
C ASP A 39 -9.88 33.20 1.25
N VAL A 40 -8.89 32.55 1.86
CA VAL A 40 -8.32 31.29 1.37
C VAL A 40 -8.51 30.21 2.42
N PRO A 41 -9.33 29.17 2.17
CA PRO A 41 -9.53 28.10 3.12
C PRO A 41 -8.25 27.29 3.37
N ALA A 42 -8.15 26.69 4.56
CA ALA A 42 -7.06 25.79 4.89
C ALA A 42 -6.93 24.63 3.87
N GLY A 43 -5.70 24.26 3.52
CA GLY A 43 -5.37 23.23 2.53
C GLY A 43 -5.33 23.73 1.08
N HIS A 44 -5.77 24.97 0.81
CA HIS A 44 -5.73 25.56 -0.52
C HIS A 44 -4.46 26.36 -0.80
N LYS A 45 -4.29 26.79 -2.05
CA LYS A 45 -3.05 27.41 -2.55
C LYS A 45 -3.21 28.92 -2.73
N VAL A 46 -2.17 29.68 -2.37
CA VAL A 46 -2.04 31.12 -2.64
C VAL A 46 -0.94 31.36 -3.67
N THR A 47 -1.20 32.23 -4.64
CA THR A 47 -0.20 32.65 -5.65
C THR A 47 0.90 33.52 -5.04
N LEU A 48 2.16 33.18 -5.31
CA LEU A 48 3.32 33.96 -4.85
C LEU A 48 3.79 35.03 -5.84
N LYS A 49 3.20 35.05 -7.04
CA LYS A 49 3.47 36.02 -8.10
C LYS A 49 2.26 36.13 -9.02
N ASP A 50 2.31 37.08 -9.93
CA ASP A 50 1.37 37.13 -11.04
C ASP A 50 1.64 35.98 -12.01
N PHE A 51 0.58 35.37 -12.52
CA PHE A 51 0.60 34.33 -13.53
C PHE A 51 -0.05 34.82 -14.81
N ALA A 52 0.59 34.59 -15.95
CA ALA A 52 -0.06 34.71 -17.25
C ALA A 52 -0.88 33.44 -17.55
N GLN A 53 -1.85 33.54 -18.47
CA GLN A 53 -2.52 32.37 -19.00
C GLN A 53 -1.50 31.39 -19.62
N GLY A 54 -1.63 30.10 -19.30
CA GLY A 54 -0.73 29.04 -19.76
C GLY A 54 0.55 28.92 -18.95
N GLU A 55 0.78 29.79 -17.96
CA GLU A 55 1.97 29.72 -17.12
C GLU A 55 1.86 28.58 -16.09
N ASN A 56 2.98 27.89 -15.83
CA ASN A 56 3.01 26.74 -14.94
C ASN A 56 2.88 27.12 -13.46
N ILE A 57 2.00 26.42 -12.76
CA ILE A 57 1.95 26.41 -11.30
C ILE A 57 2.94 25.35 -10.80
N ILE A 58 3.92 25.78 -10.03
CA ILE A 58 4.98 24.95 -9.47
C ILE A 58 4.71 24.70 -7.98
N LYS A 59 4.55 23.43 -7.61
CA LYS A 59 4.42 22.96 -6.22
C LYS A 59 5.28 21.70 -6.05
N TYR A 60 5.90 21.52 -4.89
CA TYR A 60 6.91 20.49 -4.66
C TYR A 60 8.15 20.60 -5.58
N GLY A 61 8.37 21.76 -6.20
CA GLY A 61 9.42 21.99 -7.19
C GLY A 61 9.10 21.51 -8.61
N TYR A 62 7.86 21.04 -8.87
CA TYR A 62 7.44 20.51 -10.16
C TYR A 62 6.16 21.18 -10.67
N PRO A 63 5.96 21.24 -12.00
CA PRO A 63 4.72 21.76 -12.57
C PRO A 63 3.56 20.82 -12.28
N ILE A 64 2.59 21.28 -11.48
CA ILE A 64 1.35 20.54 -11.18
C ILE A 64 0.23 20.83 -12.19
N GLY A 65 0.46 21.78 -13.09
CA GLY A 65 -0.49 22.24 -14.11
C GLY A 65 -0.15 23.64 -14.58
N HIS A 66 -1.03 24.22 -15.39
CA HIS A 66 -0.92 25.60 -15.87
C HIS A 66 -2.19 26.41 -15.60
N ALA A 67 -2.03 27.73 -15.51
CA ALA A 67 -3.12 28.66 -15.26
C ALA A 67 -4.02 28.77 -16.50
N LEU A 68 -5.33 28.67 -16.32
CA LEU A 68 -6.32 28.79 -17.40
C LEU A 68 -6.53 30.24 -17.85
N THR A 69 -6.32 31.18 -16.95
CA THR A 69 -6.39 32.63 -17.17
C THR A 69 -5.25 33.30 -16.41
N ALA A 70 -5.03 34.59 -16.65
CA ALA A 70 -4.13 35.36 -15.79
C ALA A 70 -4.67 35.39 -14.34
N VAL A 71 -3.78 35.35 -13.35
CA VAL A 71 -4.10 35.39 -11.91
C VAL A 71 -3.05 36.25 -11.21
N GLU A 72 -3.49 37.26 -10.44
CA GLU A 72 -2.57 38.13 -9.70
C GLU A 72 -1.97 37.42 -8.47
N GLN A 73 -0.87 37.95 -7.97
CA GLN A 73 -0.26 37.57 -6.69
C GLN A 73 -1.25 37.74 -5.52
N GLY A 74 -1.23 36.80 -4.57
CA GLY A 74 -2.05 36.84 -3.36
C GLY A 74 -3.48 36.32 -3.55
N HIS A 75 -3.82 35.76 -4.71
CA HIS A 75 -5.11 35.12 -4.98
C HIS A 75 -5.13 33.66 -4.55
N TRP A 76 -6.34 33.17 -4.30
CA TRP A 76 -6.60 31.74 -4.20
C TRP A 76 -6.50 31.10 -5.59
N ILE A 77 -5.74 30.00 -5.69
CA ILE A 77 -5.66 29.21 -6.92
C ILE A 77 -6.14 27.77 -6.71
N ASN A 78 -7.18 27.38 -7.45
CA ASN A 78 -7.88 26.11 -7.30
C ASN A 78 -8.05 25.35 -8.64
N GLU A 79 -8.70 24.19 -8.58
CA GLU A 79 -8.94 23.28 -9.70
C GLU A 79 -9.75 23.88 -10.86
N ASN A 80 -10.51 24.96 -10.62
CA ASN A 80 -11.25 25.65 -11.69
C ASN A 80 -10.36 26.65 -12.46
N GLN A 81 -9.17 26.95 -11.94
CA GLN A 81 -8.22 27.89 -12.53
C GLN A 81 -6.95 27.19 -13.04
N ILE A 82 -6.75 25.92 -12.68
CA ILE A 82 -5.58 25.13 -13.08
C ILE A 82 -6.03 23.97 -13.96
N LYS A 83 -5.30 23.73 -15.04
CA LYS A 83 -5.42 22.49 -15.83
C LYS A 83 -4.16 21.65 -15.70
N THR A 84 -4.33 20.34 -15.50
CA THR A 84 -3.21 19.40 -15.43
C THR A 84 -2.40 19.38 -16.72
N ASN A 85 -1.09 19.19 -16.59
CA ASN A 85 -0.18 18.98 -17.72
C ASN A 85 -0.07 17.49 -18.12
N LEU A 86 -0.79 16.61 -17.43
CA LEU A 86 -0.81 15.19 -17.77
C LEU A 86 -1.45 14.95 -19.14
N ALA A 87 -0.77 14.15 -19.95
CA ALA A 87 -1.22 13.65 -21.24
C ALA A 87 -0.93 12.13 -21.28
N GLY A 88 -1.71 11.37 -22.05
CA GLY A 88 -1.82 9.89 -22.02
C GLY A 88 -0.50 9.11 -21.82
N LEU A 89 -0.01 8.47 -22.88
CA LEU A 89 1.27 7.78 -22.83
C LEU A 89 2.40 8.79 -23.02
N LEU A 90 3.42 8.69 -22.17
CA LEU A 90 4.60 9.54 -22.20
C LEU A 90 5.83 8.67 -22.45
N ASP A 91 6.78 9.23 -23.18
CA ASP A 91 8.13 8.67 -23.30
C ASP A 91 8.98 9.15 -22.13
N TYR A 92 9.65 8.22 -21.46
CA TYR A 92 10.52 8.50 -20.32
C TYR A 92 11.97 8.20 -20.68
N THR A 93 12.88 9.04 -20.20
CA THR A 93 14.34 8.85 -20.38
C THR A 93 14.98 8.53 -19.03
N TYR A 94 15.85 7.51 -19.01
CA TYR A 94 16.58 7.13 -17.80
C TYR A 94 17.63 8.19 -17.45
N ASN A 95 17.35 9.00 -16.43
CA ASN A 95 18.23 10.03 -15.91
C ASN A 95 18.46 9.81 -14.40
N PRO A 96 19.33 8.85 -14.01
CA PRO A 96 19.44 8.43 -12.63
C PRO A 96 19.90 9.54 -11.70
N VAL A 97 19.24 9.64 -10.55
CA VAL A 97 19.60 10.50 -9.43
C VAL A 97 20.02 9.60 -8.28
N SER A 98 21.28 9.70 -7.87
CA SER A 98 21.78 8.99 -6.69
C SER A 98 21.24 9.63 -5.43
N VAL A 99 20.68 8.81 -4.54
CA VAL A 99 20.25 9.22 -3.20
C VAL A 99 21.07 8.43 -2.19
N ASP A 100 21.79 9.14 -1.32
CA ASP A 100 22.51 8.55 -0.21
C ASP A 100 21.74 8.78 1.09
N LEU A 101 21.41 7.68 1.77
CA LEU A 101 20.74 7.73 3.06
C LEU A 101 21.80 7.82 4.15
N ASN A 102 22.13 9.04 4.55
CA ASN A 102 23.03 9.32 5.68
C ASN A 102 22.36 9.01 7.04
N ILE A 103 21.84 7.80 7.21
CA ILE A 103 21.14 7.33 8.40
C ILE A 103 21.95 6.16 8.99
N PRO A 104 22.53 6.30 10.19
CA PRO A 104 23.29 5.24 10.82
C PRO A 104 22.46 3.97 11.07
N LYS A 105 23.10 2.80 10.93
CA LYS A 105 22.57 1.53 11.41
C LYS A 105 22.43 1.58 12.93
N LYS A 106 21.29 1.09 13.44
CA LYS A 106 20.96 1.05 14.87
C LYS A 106 20.80 -0.37 15.40
N ASP A 107 20.93 -1.39 14.55
CA ASP A 107 20.82 -2.82 14.89
C ASP A 107 19.59 -3.15 15.76
N LEU A 108 18.46 -2.53 15.41
CA LEU A 108 17.21 -2.69 16.14
C LEU A 108 16.57 -4.05 15.85
N THR A 109 15.79 -4.53 16.81
CA THR A 109 14.98 -5.74 16.68
C THR A 109 13.48 -5.44 16.89
N PHE A 110 12.64 -6.38 16.47
CA PHE A 110 11.21 -6.42 16.81
C PHE A 110 10.79 -7.85 17.20
N LYS A 111 9.66 -7.97 17.89
CA LYS A 111 9.11 -9.27 18.30
C LYS A 111 8.32 -9.92 17.16
N GLY A 112 8.92 -10.89 16.47
CA GLY A 112 8.33 -11.59 15.32
C GLY A 112 8.22 -13.11 15.50
N TYR A 113 7.49 -13.77 14.60
CA TYR A 113 7.38 -15.22 14.53
C TYR A 113 8.15 -15.74 13.32
N ARG A 114 9.28 -16.42 13.54
CA ARG A 114 10.05 -17.03 12.47
C ARG A 114 9.35 -18.27 11.93
N ARG A 115 9.18 -18.34 10.62
CA ARG A 115 8.58 -19.48 9.93
C ARG A 115 9.67 -20.42 9.42
N LYS A 116 9.30 -21.66 9.14
CA LYS A 116 10.21 -22.72 8.68
C LYS A 116 10.93 -22.36 7.37
N ASN A 117 10.30 -21.57 6.52
CA ASN A 117 10.86 -21.07 5.27
C ASN A 117 11.82 -19.87 5.45
N GLY A 118 12.01 -19.38 6.68
CA GLY A 118 12.89 -18.25 7.00
C GLY A 118 12.20 -16.90 7.10
N ASP A 119 11.01 -16.74 6.49
CA ASP A 119 10.23 -15.49 6.59
C ASP A 119 9.73 -15.24 8.02
N VAL A 120 9.39 -13.98 8.30
CA VAL A 120 9.00 -13.54 9.65
C VAL A 120 7.63 -12.87 9.64
N GLY A 121 6.73 -13.38 10.48
CA GLY A 121 5.41 -12.79 10.72
C GLY A 121 5.44 -11.80 11.88
N ILE A 122 4.66 -10.73 11.77
CA ILE A 122 4.37 -9.82 12.90
C ILE A 122 3.12 -10.24 13.67
N ARG A 123 2.34 -11.17 13.10
CA ARG A 123 1.17 -11.81 13.70
C ARG A 123 1.25 -13.32 13.51
N ASN A 124 0.49 -14.03 14.32
CA ASN A 124 0.35 -15.47 14.28
C ASN A 124 -1.13 -15.83 14.22
N GLU A 125 -1.64 -15.91 13.00
CA GLU A 125 -3.07 -16.07 12.74
C GLU A 125 -3.37 -17.44 12.12
N VAL A 126 -4.58 -17.96 12.35
CA VAL A 126 -5.10 -19.15 11.68
C VAL A 126 -6.01 -18.70 10.55
N TRP A 127 -5.67 -19.03 9.31
CA TRP A 127 -6.37 -18.57 8.12
C TRP A 127 -7.20 -19.69 7.49
N ILE A 128 -8.43 -19.39 7.10
CA ILE A 128 -9.30 -20.27 6.34
C ILE A 128 -9.56 -19.61 4.99
N ILE A 129 -9.01 -20.22 3.94
CA ILE A 129 -8.96 -19.63 2.60
C ILE A 129 -9.76 -20.50 1.63
N PRO A 130 -10.78 -19.96 0.95
CA PRO A 130 -11.51 -20.69 -0.06
C PRO A 130 -10.74 -20.67 -1.39
N THR A 131 -10.85 -21.74 -2.19
CA THR A 131 -10.42 -21.74 -3.61
C THR A 131 -11.53 -21.24 -4.54
N VAL A 132 -12.77 -21.14 -4.05
CA VAL A 132 -13.95 -20.74 -4.80
C VAL A 132 -15.01 -20.12 -3.89
N GLY A 133 -15.76 -19.13 -4.37
CA GLY A 133 -16.78 -18.44 -3.56
C GLY A 133 -17.91 -19.34 -3.03
N CYS A 134 -18.16 -20.51 -3.66
CA CYS A 134 -19.20 -21.45 -3.22
C CYS A 134 -18.99 -21.99 -1.80
N VAL A 135 -17.74 -21.99 -1.30
CA VAL A 135 -17.42 -22.46 0.07
C VAL A 135 -17.29 -21.31 1.08
N ASN A 136 -17.61 -20.06 0.70
CA ASN A 136 -17.55 -18.92 1.62
C ASN A 136 -18.40 -19.11 2.89
N GLY A 137 -19.56 -19.75 2.75
CA GLY A 137 -20.44 -20.02 3.89
C GLY A 137 -19.79 -20.94 4.93
N ILE A 138 -19.23 -22.07 4.47
CA ILE A 138 -18.64 -23.07 5.38
C ILE A 138 -17.36 -22.53 6.04
N ILE A 139 -16.48 -21.81 5.33
CA ILE A 139 -15.27 -21.25 5.96
C ILE A 139 -15.61 -20.24 7.07
N GLY A 140 -16.70 -19.47 6.90
CA GLY A 140 -17.17 -18.53 7.91
C GLY A 140 -17.67 -19.25 9.15
N GLN A 141 -18.45 -20.32 8.97
CA GLN A 141 -18.92 -21.16 10.07
C GLN A 141 -17.77 -21.82 10.83
N LEU A 142 -16.78 -22.36 10.12
CA LEU A 142 -15.58 -22.96 10.70
C LEU A 142 -14.77 -21.94 11.52
N ALA A 143 -14.57 -20.73 11.00
CA ALA A 143 -13.84 -19.68 11.71
C ALA A 143 -14.55 -19.26 13.00
N GLU A 144 -15.87 -19.06 12.95
CA GLU A 144 -16.66 -18.73 14.15
C GLU A 144 -16.67 -19.86 15.18
N ALA A 145 -16.82 -21.11 14.72
CA ALA A 145 -16.81 -22.27 15.60
C ALA A 145 -15.46 -22.42 16.33
N LEU A 146 -14.34 -22.28 15.61
CA LEU A 146 -13.01 -22.33 16.21
C LEU A 146 -12.78 -21.16 17.17
N ARG A 147 -13.22 -19.94 16.81
CA ARG A 147 -13.16 -18.78 17.73
C ARG A 147 -13.90 -19.06 19.03
N ARG A 148 -15.13 -19.59 18.95
CA ARG A 148 -15.95 -19.92 20.13
C ARG A 148 -15.36 -21.04 20.96
N GLU A 149 -14.81 -22.07 20.32
CA GLU A 149 -14.21 -23.22 21.02
C GLU A 149 -12.94 -22.84 21.77
N THR A 150 -12.13 -21.95 21.19
CA THR A 150 -10.78 -21.63 21.69
C THR A 150 -10.68 -20.30 22.42
N ASN A 151 -11.72 -19.47 22.36
CA ASN A 151 -11.72 -18.05 22.74
C ASN A 151 -10.59 -17.23 22.09
N GLY A 152 -9.96 -17.74 21.01
CA GLY A 152 -8.81 -17.12 20.36
C GLY A 152 -7.51 -17.16 21.18
N GLU A 153 -7.42 -17.94 22.26
CA GLU A 153 -6.29 -17.87 23.20
C GLU A 153 -4.96 -18.42 22.66
N GLY A 154 -3.98 -17.56 22.43
CA GLY A 154 -2.62 -17.94 22.03
C GLY A 154 -2.34 -17.83 20.53
N VAL A 155 -3.29 -17.28 19.76
CA VAL A 155 -3.08 -16.80 18.39
C VAL A 155 -3.54 -15.34 18.32
N ASP A 156 -3.02 -14.56 17.37
CA ASP A 156 -3.41 -13.16 17.21
C ASP A 156 -4.81 -13.02 16.59
N ALA A 157 -5.20 -13.95 15.70
CA ALA A 157 -6.53 -14.01 15.12
C ALA A 157 -6.85 -15.38 14.51
N ILE A 158 -8.15 -15.66 14.33
CA ILE A 158 -8.67 -16.72 13.46
C ILE A 158 -9.48 -16.01 12.40
N MET A 159 -9.15 -16.19 11.12
CA MET A 159 -9.69 -15.38 10.02
C MET A 159 -10.21 -16.27 8.89
N ALA A 160 -11.40 -15.96 8.37
CA ALA A 160 -11.87 -16.46 7.09
C ALA A 160 -11.72 -15.35 6.04
N PHE A 161 -11.19 -15.68 4.87
CA PHE A 161 -10.98 -14.73 3.78
C PHE A 161 -11.88 -15.04 2.58
N PRO A 162 -13.18 -14.74 2.64
CA PRO A 162 -14.10 -15.02 1.53
C PRO A 162 -13.77 -14.16 0.32
N HIS A 163 -14.00 -14.72 -0.87
CA HIS A 163 -13.96 -13.97 -2.13
C HIS A 163 -15.13 -14.35 -3.03
N ASN A 164 -15.54 -13.45 -3.92
CA ASN A 164 -16.76 -13.65 -4.73
C ASN A 164 -16.52 -14.41 -6.04
N TYR A 165 -15.26 -14.72 -6.36
CA TYR A 165 -14.91 -15.39 -7.60
C TYR A 165 -15.36 -16.85 -7.63
N GLY A 166 -16.05 -17.21 -8.72
CA GLY A 166 -16.54 -18.55 -9.02
C GLY A 166 -15.80 -19.21 -10.19
N CYS A 167 -16.33 -20.33 -10.67
CA CYS A 167 -15.71 -21.16 -11.72
C CYS A 167 -15.70 -20.53 -13.13
N SER A 168 -16.11 -19.29 -13.30
CA SER A 168 -16.16 -18.62 -14.62
C SER A 168 -14.99 -17.67 -14.86
N GLN A 169 -13.95 -17.71 -14.01
CA GLN A 169 -12.71 -16.98 -14.27
C GLN A 169 -11.90 -17.67 -15.35
N LEU A 170 -11.40 -16.87 -16.30
CA LEU A 170 -10.59 -17.31 -17.44
C LEU A 170 -9.37 -16.39 -17.59
N GLY A 171 -8.32 -16.91 -18.24
CA GLY A 171 -7.13 -16.12 -18.56
C GLY A 171 -6.49 -15.45 -17.33
N ASP A 172 -6.16 -14.17 -17.47
CA ASP A 172 -5.42 -13.41 -16.46
C ASP A 172 -6.19 -13.25 -15.14
N ASP A 173 -7.52 -13.17 -15.17
CA ASP A 173 -8.34 -13.08 -13.94
C ASP A 173 -8.18 -14.33 -13.07
N HIS A 174 -8.15 -15.50 -13.71
CA HIS A 174 -7.96 -16.77 -13.02
C HIS A 174 -6.54 -16.88 -12.45
N GLU A 175 -5.53 -16.53 -13.24
CA GLU A 175 -4.14 -16.58 -12.80
C GLU A 175 -3.84 -15.56 -11.69
N ASN A 176 -4.40 -14.35 -11.76
CA ASN A 176 -4.25 -13.35 -10.70
C ASN A 176 -4.93 -13.80 -9.40
N THR A 177 -6.09 -14.44 -9.49
CA THR A 177 -6.77 -15.01 -8.31
C THR A 177 -5.95 -16.13 -7.69
N LYS A 178 -5.40 -17.04 -8.50
CA LYS A 178 -4.50 -18.09 -8.01
C LYS A 178 -3.26 -17.50 -7.33
N LYS A 179 -2.62 -16.49 -7.94
CA LYS A 179 -1.45 -15.82 -7.37
C LYS A 179 -1.75 -15.22 -6.01
N ILE A 180 -2.83 -14.44 -5.87
CA ILE A 180 -3.15 -13.82 -4.58
C ILE A 180 -3.50 -14.86 -3.51
N LEU A 181 -4.24 -15.92 -3.86
CA LEU A 181 -4.53 -17.00 -2.90
C LEU A 181 -3.25 -17.70 -2.45
N ARG A 182 -2.34 -18.01 -3.38
CA ARG A 182 -1.01 -18.56 -3.06
C ARG A 182 -0.23 -17.64 -2.13
N ASP A 183 -0.17 -16.36 -2.45
CA ASP A 183 0.58 -15.36 -1.65
C ASP A 183 -0.03 -15.21 -0.25
N MET A 184 -1.35 -15.32 -0.11
CA MET A 184 -2.01 -15.37 1.19
C MET A 184 -1.66 -16.64 1.97
N ILE A 185 -1.70 -17.82 1.33
CA ILE A 185 -1.38 -19.09 2.00
C ILE A 185 0.07 -19.11 2.50
N LEU A 186 1.00 -18.52 1.75
CA LEU A 186 2.42 -18.44 2.10
C LEU A 186 2.78 -17.22 2.96
N HIS A 187 1.79 -16.38 3.29
CA HIS A 187 2.05 -15.14 4.01
C HIS A 187 2.57 -15.43 5.44
N PRO A 188 3.64 -14.78 5.91
CA PRO A 188 4.26 -15.14 7.19
C PRO A 188 3.43 -14.84 8.44
N ASN A 189 2.39 -13.99 8.32
CA ASN A 189 1.40 -13.82 9.39
C ASN A 189 0.46 -15.03 9.55
N ALA A 190 0.36 -15.90 8.54
CA ALA A 190 -0.39 -17.14 8.65
C ALA A 190 0.43 -18.15 9.44
N GLY A 191 0.11 -18.30 10.72
CA GLY A 191 0.66 -19.34 11.59
C GLY A 191 0.18 -20.73 11.18
N ALA A 192 -1.03 -20.83 10.64
CA ALA A 192 -1.58 -22.02 10.02
C ALA A 192 -2.67 -21.67 9.00
N VAL A 193 -2.90 -22.53 8.02
CA VAL A 193 -3.86 -22.33 6.94
C VAL A 193 -4.66 -23.59 6.66
N LEU A 194 -5.99 -23.47 6.65
CA LEU A 194 -6.89 -24.43 6.02
C LEU A 194 -7.37 -23.88 4.68
N ILE A 195 -7.01 -24.55 3.60
CA ILE A 195 -7.51 -24.29 2.26
C ILE A 195 -8.78 -25.13 2.07
N VAL A 196 -9.90 -24.49 1.76
CA VAL A 196 -11.19 -25.15 1.55
C VAL A 196 -11.60 -25.04 0.09
N SER A 197 -11.89 -26.19 -0.49
CA SER A 197 -12.27 -26.35 -1.89
C SER A 197 -13.62 -27.02 -1.99
N LEU A 198 -14.37 -26.72 -3.05
CA LEU A 198 -15.62 -27.44 -3.30
C LEU A 198 -15.31 -28.81 -3.92
N GLY A 199 -14.48 -28.82 -4.97
CA GLY A 199 -14.07 -30.01 -5.74
C GLY A 199 -14.42 -29.95 -7.23
N CYS A 200 -15.17 -28.94 -7.68
CA CYS A 200 -15.63 -28.81 -9.07
C CYS A 200 -15.23 -27.47 -9.73
N GLU A 201 -14.47 -26.63 -9.03
CA GLU A 201 -14.01 -25.33 -9.51
C GLU A 201 -12.87 -25.41 -10.54
N ASN A 202 -12.65 -24.33 -11.29
CA ASN A 202 -11.49 -24.26 -12.20
C ASN A 202 -10.17 -24.35 -11.44
N ASN A 203 -10.13 -23.80 -10.22
CA ASN A 203 -8.97 -23.89 -9.34
C ASN A 203 -8.92 -25.25 -8.64
N GLN A 204 -8.79 -26.32 -9.42
CA GLN A 204 -8.81 -27.69 -8.92
C GLN A 204 -7.70 -27.88 -7.86
N PRO A 205 -8.01 -28.53 -6.71
CA PRO A 205 -7.09 -28.62 -5.58
C PRO A 205 -5.71 -29.18 -5.91
N ASP A 206 -5.64 -30.17 -6.80
CA ASP A 206 -4.39 -30.82 -7.17
C ASP A 206 -3.51 -29.88 -8.01
N VAL A 207 -4.10 -29.19 -8.99
CA VAL A 207 -3.41 -28.17 -9.80
C VAL A 207 -2.98 -26.98 -8.93
N PHE A 208 -3.83 -26.57 -7.99
CA PHE A 208 -3.49 -25.49 -7.09
C PHE A 208 -2.38 -25.87 -6.11
N ARG A 209 -2.32 -27.12 -5.67
CA ARG A 209 -1.22 -27.63 -4.83
C ARG A 209 0.11 -27.61 -5.58
N GLU A 210 0.12 -28.01 -6.85
CA GLU A 210 1.31 -27.88 -7.70
C GLU A 210 1.73 -26.42 -7.86
N PHE A 211 0.77 -25.52 -8.08
CA PHE A 211 1.01 -24.09 -8.20
C PHE A 211 1.51 -23.44 -6.89
N LEU A 212 1.04 -23.92 -5.73
CA LEU A 212 1.48 -23.46 -4.42
C LEU A 212 3.00 -23.64 -4.24
N GLY A 213 3.54 -24.74 -4.78
CA GLY A 213 4.97 -25.06 -4.73
C GLY A 213 5.37 -25.66 -3.40
N ASP A 214 6.51 -25.24 -2.85
CA ASP A 214 6.97 -25.71 -1.54
C ASP A 214 6.23 -24.96 -0.41
N TYR A 215 5.70 -25.70 0.55
CA TYR A 215 4.95 -25.17 1.69
C TYR A 215 5.08 -26.07 2.91
N ASP A 216 4.83 -25.50 4.09
CA ASP A 216 4.85 -26.27 5.33
C ASP A 216 3.61 -27.16 5.44
N THR A 217 3.75 -28.43 5.07
CA THR A 217 2.67 -29.44 5.13
C THR A 217 2.13 -29.68 6.53
N ASP A 218 2.85 -29.26 7.58
CA ASP A 218 2.36 -29.33 8.96
C ASP A 218 1.39 -28.20 9.28
N ARG A 219 1.48 -27.06 8.59
CA ARG A 219 0.73 -25.84 8.87
C ARG A 219 -0.27 -25.48 7.79
N VAL A 220 -0.14 -26.05 6.59
CA VAL A 220 -1.08 -25.84 5.48
C VAL A 220 -1.76 -27.16 5.17
N LYS A 221 -3.08 -27.20 5.33
CA LYS A 221 -3.93 -28.36 5.02
C LYS A 221 -5.01 -28.01 4.01
N PHE A 222 -5.51 -29.03 3.34
CA PHE A 222 -6.54 -28.92 2.31
C PHE A 222 -7.76 -29.73 2.72
N MET A 223 -8.94 -29.20 2.45
CA MET A 223 -10.21 -29.93 2.55
C MET A 223 -11.01 -29.73 1.26
N VAL A 224 -11.52 -30.82 0.71
CA VAL A 224 -12.43 -30.79 -0.45
C VAL A 224 -13.81 -31.22 0.04
N THR A 225 -14.76 -30.29 0.10
CA THR A 225 -16.06 -30.52 0.77
C THR A 225 -16.86 -31.63 0.09
N GLN A 226 -16.81 -31.77 -1.24
CA GLN A 226 -17.48 -32.87 -1.96
C GLN A 226 -16.85 -34.26 -1.77
N LYS A 227 -15.67 -34.35 -1.13
CA LYS A 227 -14.98 -35.61 -0.87
C LYS A 227 -15.09 -36.06 0.59
N VAL A 228 -15.82 -35.33 1.43
CA VAL A 228 -16.03 -35.64 2.84
C VAL A 228 -17.53 -35.78 3.12
N GLY A 229 -17.88 -36.53 4.16
CA GLY A 229 -19.29 -36.75 4.52
C GLY A 229 -19.92 -35.56 5.24
N ASP A 230 -19.18 -34.98 6.18
CA ASP A 230 -19.55 -33.78 6.93
C ASP A 230 -18.39 -32.79 6.86
N GLU A 231 -18.53 -31.75 6.04
CA GLU A 231 -17.51 -30.74 5.83
C GLU A 231 -17.25 -29.87 7.07
N PHE A 232 -18.22 -29.75 7.97
CA PHE A 232 -18.05 -28.96 9.19
C PHE A 232 -17.21 -29.71 10.20
N GLU A 233 -17.54 -30.98 10.47
CA GLU A 233 -16.80 -31.80 11.43
C GLU A 233 -15.37 -32.09 10.97
N GLU A 234 -15.18 -32.44 9.68
CA GLU A 234 -13.82 -32.66 9.15
C GLU A 234 -13.01 -31.35 9.13
N GLY A 235 -13.63 -30.23 8.77
CA GLY A 235 -12.99 -28.92 8.82
C GLY A 235 -12.55 -28.54 10.23
N MET A 236 -13.43 -28.72 11.23
CA MET A 236 -13.10 -28.45 12.64
C MET A 236 -12.01 -29.36 13.18
N LYS A 237 -12.01 -30.64 12.81
CA LYS A 237 -10.94 -31.58 13.15
C LYS A 237 -9.57 -31.09 12.66
N ILE A 238 -9.47 -30.71 11.38
CA ILE A 238 -8.22 -30.19 10.80
C ILE A 238 -7.81 -28.88 11.48
N LEU A 239 -8.77 -27.98 11.72
CA LEU A 239 -8.50 -26.69 12.36
C LEU A 239 -7.99 -26.81 13.78
N ARG A 240 -8.48 -27.77 14.58
CA ARG A 240 -7.97 -28.02 15.92
C ARG A 240 -6.49 -28.42 15.90
N GLU A 241 -6.10 -29.28 14.96
CA GLU A 241 -4.69 -29.68 14.77
C GLU A 241 -3.81 -28.48 14.36
N LEU A 242 -4.28 -27.68 13.40
CA LEU A 242 -3.60 -26.49 12.93
C LEU A 242 -3.46 -25.43 14.03
N TYR A 243 -4.53 -25.19 14.77
CA TYR A 243 -4.58 -24.26 15.89
C TYR A 243 -3.61 -24.66 17.00
N ALA A 244 -3.54 -25.95 17.36
CA ALA A 244 -2.61 -26.43 18.37
C ALA A 244 -1.14 -26.14 18.00
N LYS A 245 -0.79 -26.23 16.71
CA LYS A 245 0.55 -25.87 16.21
C LYS A 245 0.78 -24.36 16.26
N ALA A 246 -0.16 -23.55 15.75
CA ALA A 246 -0.04 -22.10 15.76
C ALA A 246 0.06 -21.55 17.19
N LYS A 247 -0.75 -22.05 18.12
CA LYS A 247 -0.76 -21.65 19.54
C LYS A 247 0.56 -21.86 20.27
N ALA A 248 1.39 -22.81 19.81
CA ALA A 248 2.68 -23.09 20.41
C ALA A 248 3.79 -22.12 19.95
N ASP A 249 3.53 -21.27 18.97
CA ASP A 249 4.51 -20.33 18.46
C ASP A 249 4.80 -19.22 19.48
N VAL A 250 6.07 -18.88 19.62
CA VAL A 250 6.53 -17.81 20.50
C VAL A 250 7.22 -16.72 19.68
N ARG A 251 7.03 -15.47 20.09
CA ARG A 251 7.75 -14.35 19.48
C ARG A 251 9.22 -14.38 19.89
N GLU A 252 10.11 -14.14 18.95
CA GLU A 252 11.54 -13.95 19.17
C GLU A 252 11.99 -12.55 18.76
N ASP A 253 13.16 -12.12 19.24
CA ASP A 253 13.78 -10.89 18.74
C ASP A 253 14.34 -11.14 17.34
N VAL A 254 13.79 -10.42 16.36
CA VAL A 254 14.17 -10.50 14.95
C VAL A 254 14.78 -9.17 14.53
N PRO A 255 15.87 -9.15 13.73
CA PRO A 255 16.40 -7.92 13.16
C PRO A 255 15.34 -7.12 12.39
N LEU A 256 15.35 -5.79 12.54
CA LEU A 256 14.43 -4.89 11.83
C LEU A 256 14.56 -5.02 10.29
N SER A 257 15.69 -5.53 9.79
CA SER A 257 15.89 -5.82 8.37
C SER A 257 14.93 -6.86 7.78
N GLU A 258 14.31 -7.69 8.62
CA GLU A 258 13.32 -8.69 8.17
C GLU A 258 11.91 -8.09 8.03
N LEU A 259 11.71 -6.83 8.45
CA LEU A 259 10.40 -6.18 8.40
C LEU A 259 10.10 -5.66 6.99
N ARG A 260 8.89 -5.99 6.50
CA ARG A 260 8.35 -5.52 5.22
C ARG A 260 7.10 -4.69 5.47
N VAL A 261 7.08 -3.44 4.99
CA VAL A 261 5.99 -2.47 5.23
C VAL A 261 5.43 -1.96 3.91
N GLY A 262 4.16 -2.28 3.65
CA GLY A 262 3.39 -1.69 2.56
C GLY A 262 2.85 -0.32 2.91
N LEU A 263 2.90 0.61 1.96
CA LEU A 263 2.38 1.97 2.05
C LEU A 263 1.16 2.12 1.13
N LYS A 264 0.14 2.79 1.65
CA LYS A 264 -1.14 3.03 0.99
C LYS A 264 -1.72 4.35 1.49
N CYS A 265 -2.35 5.11 0.61
CA CYS A 265 -3.17 6.25 0.95
C CYS A 265 -4.62 5.81 1.24
N GLY A 266 -5.37 6.65 1.97
CA GLY A 266 -6.78 6.45 2.25
C GLY A 266 -7.61 7.55 1.58
N GLY A 267 -8.22 8.43 2.38
CA GLY A 267 -8.84 9.65 1.87
C GLY A 267 -7.80 10.76 1.72
N SER A 268 -7.41 11.08 0.48
CA SER A 268 -6.48 12.16 0.18
C SER A 268 -7.10 13.54 0.48
N ASP A 269 -6.30 14.45 1.02
CA ASP A 269 -6.69 15.82 1.32
C ASP A 269 -5.57 16.84 1.01
N GLY A 270 -5.86 18.13 1.25
CA GLY A 270 -4.89 19.22 1.03
C GLY A 270 -3.64 19.16 1.91
N PHE A 271 -3.64 18.33 2.96
CA PHE A 271 -2.58 18.23 3.97
C PHE A 271 -1.74 16.96 3.86
N SER A 272 -2.26 15.90 3.24
CA SER A 272 -1.64 14.57 3.16
C SER A 272 -0.21 14.66 2.62
N GLY A 273 -0.04 15.38 1.50
CA GLY A 273 1.26 15.59 0.85
C GLY A 273 2.24 16.50 1.61
N ILE A 274 1.82 17.17 2.68
CA ILE A 274 2.68 18.06 3.49
C ILE A 274 2.80 17.64 4.96
N THR A 275 2.16 16.53 5.36
CA THR A 275 2.18 16.02 6.73
C THR A 275 2.48 14.52 6.78
N ALA A 276 1.45 13.67 6.63
CA ALA A 276 1.55 12.22 6.77
C ALA A 276 2.48 11.61 5.70
N ASN A 277 2.38 12.02 4.44
CA ASN A 277 3.17 11.43 3.37
C ASN A 277 4.67 11.73 3.51
N PRO A 278 5.11 12.98 3.81
CA PRO A 278 6.50 13.25 4.15
C PRO A 278 7.01 12.44 5.35
N LEU A 279 6.19 12.28 6.40
CA LEU A 279 6.55 11.46 7.56
C LEU A 279 6.75 9.98 7.18
N LEU A 280 5.85 9.43 6.36
CA LEU A 280 5.99 8.07 5.83
C LEU A 280 7.20 7.93 4.91
N GLY A 281 7.55 8.97 4.15
CA GLY A 281 8.80 9.02 3.37
C GLY A 281 10.03 8.91 4.26
N MET A 282 10.10 9.70 5.34
CA MET A 282 11.20 9.61 6.32
C MET A 282 11.24 8.25 7.03
N PHE A 283 10.08 7.68 7.36
CA PHE A 283 9.99 6.34 7.92
C PHE A 283 10.50 5.27 6.94
N SER A 284 10.14 5.37 5.65
CA SER A 284 10.60 4.49 4.59
C SER A 284 12.12 4.55 4.46
N ASP A 285 12.69 5.75 4.36
CA ASP A 285 14.15 5.96 4.32
C ASP A 285 14.85 5.37 5.55
N PHE A 286 14.29 5.59 6.75
CA PHE A 286 14.82 4.99 7.97
C PHE A 286 14.80 3.46 7.91
N LEU A 287 13.67 2.85 7.53
CA LEU A 287 13.52 1.39 7.46
C LEU A 287 14.48 0.76 6.44
N ILE A 288 14.58 1.35 5.24
CA ILE A 288 15.52 0.92 4.20
C ILE A 288 16.96 1.05 4.71
N ALA A 289 17.30 2.15 5.38
CA ALA A 289 18.62 2.32 5.99
C ALA A 289 18.90 1.26 7.07
N GLN A 290 17.88 0.76 7.78
CA GLN A 290 18.04 -0.38 8.71
C GLN A 290 18.09 -1.75 8.00
N GLY A 291 17.84 -1.81 6.68
CA GLY A 291 17.87 -3.01 5.86
C GLY A 291 16.51 -3.67 5.69
N GLY A 292 15.43 -3.04 6.16
CA GLY A 292 14.07 -3.51 5.96
C GLY A 292 13.56 -3.19 4.55
N THR A 293 12.29 -3.49 4.30
CA THR A 293 11.64 -3.26 3.00
C THR A 293 10.44 -2.34 3.14
N SER A 294 10.33 -1.35 2.25
CA SER A 294 9.14 -0.53 2.09
C SER A 294 8.57 -0.72 0.68
N VAL A 295 7.25 -0.89 0.57
CA VAL A 295 6.56 -1.12 -0.70
C VAL A 295 5.53 -0.02 -0.90
N LEU A 296 5.77 0.87 -1.86
CA LEU A 296 4.77 1.83 -2.31
C LEU A 296 3.86 1.17 -3.34
N THR A 297 2.54 1.29 -3.17
CA THR A 297 1.53 0.77 -4.11
C THR A 297 0.81 1.92 -4.81
N GLU A 298 -0.36 1.68 -5.42
CA GLU A 298 -1.21 2.73 -6.03
C GLU A 298 -0.63 3.38 -7.28
N VAL A 299 -0.49 2.61 -8.36
CA VAL A 299 -0.02 3.12 -9.67
C VAL A 299 -0.73 4.41 -10.11
N PRO A 300 -2.07 4.57 -10.00
CA PRO A 300 -2.75 5.83 -10.34
C PRO A 300 -2.28 7.04 -9.56
N GLU A 301 -1.89 6.87 -8.29
CA GLU A 301 -1.43 7.95 -7.41
C GLU A 301 0.01 8.40 -7.73
N MET A 302 0.69 7.68 -8.63
CA MET A 302 2.03 8.05 -9.13
C MET A 302 1.96 8.95 -10.36
N PHE A 303 0.79 9.11 -10.98
CA PHE A 303 0.63 9.91 -12.20
C PHE A 303 0.92 11.39 -11.91
N GLY A 304 1.84 11.97 -12.68
CA GLY A 304 2.37 13.33 -12.48
C GLY A 304 3.69 13.37 -11.71
N ALA A 305 4.07 12.27 -11.06
CA ALA A 305 5.33 12.13 -10.32
C ALA A 305 6.24 11.03 -10.90
N GLU A 306 5.91 10.48 -12.07
CA GLU A 306 6.55 9.28 -12.62
C GLU A 306 8.05 9.47 -12.80
N THR A 307 8.48 10.57 -13.43
CA THR A 307 9.90 10.86 -13.67
C THR A 307 10.70 10.96 -12.37
N ILE A 308 10.09 11.47 -11.29
CA ILE A 308 10.75 11.59 -9.98
C ILE A 308 11.02 10.20 -9.40
N LEU A 309 10.06 9.29 -9.53
CA LEU A 309 10.20 7.90 -9.10
C LEU A 309 11.20 7.16 -9.98
N MET A 310 11.04 7.24 -11.29
CA MET A 310 11.84 6.54 -12.30
C MET A 310 13.32 6.93 -12.27
N ASN A 311 13.62 8.21 -12.04
CA ASN A 311 15.01 8.66 -11.90
C ASN A 311 15.70 8.09 -10.65
N ARG A 312 14.95 7.57 -9.68
CA ARG A 312 15.51 6.89 -8.49
C ARG A 312 15.69 5.38 -8.70
N CYS A 313 15.34 4.85 -9.86
CA CYS A 313 15.62 3.45 -10.19
C CYS A 313 17.13 3.19 -10.25
N ARG A 314 17.58 2.19 -9.47
CA ARG A 314 19.00 1.84 -9.34
C ARG A 314 19.66 1.44 -10.66
N THR A 315 18.90 0.80 -11.55
CA THR A 315 19.42 0.33 -12.84
C THR A 315 18.46 0.71 -13.96
N LYS A 316 18.96 0.67 -15.19
CA LYS A 316 18.17 0.94 -16.39
C LYS A 316 17.08 -0.12 -16.59
N GLU A 317 17.37 -1.37 -16.28
CA GLU A 317 16.42 -2.48 -16.39
C GLU A 317 15.24 -2.27 -15.42
N LEU A 318 15.51 -1.87 -14.17
CA LEU A 318 14.47 -1.54 -13.20
C LEU A 318 13.65 -0.31 -13.62
N PHE A 319 14.30 0.68 -14.23
CA PHE A 319 13.60 1.82 -14.84
C PHE A 319 12.64 1.36 -15.95
N GLU A 320 13.09 0.52 -16.88
CA GLU A 320 12.26 -0.01 -17.97
C GLU A 320 11.08 -0.82 -17.44
N GLN A 321 11.29 -1.63 -16.39
CA GLN A 321 10.21 -2.33 -15.69
C GLN A 321 9.20 -1.38 -15.04
N THR A 322 9.68 -0.28 -14.46
CA THR A 322 8.82 0.74 -13.82
C THR A 322 8.01 1.52 -14.88
N VAL A 323 8.63 1.84 -16.02
CA VAL A 323 7.94 2.43 -17.18
C VAL A 323 6.86 1.48 -17.69
N HIS A 324 7.17 0.20 -17.86
CA HIS A 324 6.18 -0.80 -18.27
C HIS A 324 5.03 -0.88 -17.28
N LEU A 325 5.30 -0.99 -15.97
CA LEU A 325 4.26 -1.06 -14.94
C LEU A 325 3.29 0.12 -15.00
N ILE A 326 3.81 1.34 -15.17
CA ILE A 326 3.01 2.56 -15.21
C ILE A 326 2.22 2.66 -16.52
N ASN A 327 2.87 2.42 -17.66
CA ASN A 327 2.23 2.56 -18.97
C ASN A 327 1.21 1.44 -19.25
N ASP A 328 1.43 0.22 -18.74
CA ASP A 328 0.47 -0.89 -18.83
C ASP A 328 -0.82 -0.62 -18.03
N PHE A 329 -0.73 0.23 -17.00
CA PHE A 329 -1.91 0.66 -16.24
C PHE A 329 -2.71 1.77 -16.94
N LYS A 330 -2.07 2.63 -17.75
CA LYS A 330 -2.67 3.80 -18.39
C LYS A 330 -3.52 3.43 -19.61
#